data_AF-A9UNW7-F1
#
_entry.id   AF-A9UNW7-F1
#
_cell.length_a   1.000
_cell.length_b   1.000
_cell.length_c   1.000
_cell.angle_alpha   90.00
_cell.angle_beta   90.00
_cell.angle_gamma   90.00
#
_symmetry.space_group_name_H-M   'P 1'
#
loop_
_entity.id
_entity.type
_entity.pdbx_description
1 polymer ?
#
loop_
_entity_poly.entity_id
_entity_poly.type
_entity_poly.pdbx_seq_one_letter_code
_entity_poly.pdbx_strand_id
1 'polypeptide(L)'
;MLLVLSAEHKAHLQLLGTLDPAIVTEFGNIAIDFLQNGTNQKVYQSAAKKLGLPLTDVSSAVEGIMFLLLECVRLNIEETDLHDSLLTLSFPTEFSTQLIEIYKTHHEFLRYVLDTLGPEVAQRSLYHQHHLSCVLRLDTTRPGERGAVQSNVLETDVTTLLHVTQQLKQALKEATTAHHRKVSRSVRS
;
A
#
# COMPACT_ATOMS: atom_id res chain seq x y z
N MET A 1 25.43 -3.61 6.25
CA MET A 1 24.59 -2.39 6.32
C MET A 1 23.38 -2.69 7.21
N LEU A 2 23.18 -1.95 8.30
CA LEU A 2 22.13 -2.29 9.28
C LEU A 2 20.74 -1.83 8.82
N LEU A 3 19.73 -2.67 9.05
CA LEU A 3 18.34 -2.40 8.74
C LEU A 3 17.81 -1.26 9.63
N VAL A 4 17.45 -0.13 9.03
CA VAL A 4 16.80 0.98 9.75
C VAL A 4 15.30 0.89 9.54
N LEU A 5 14.60 0.36 10.54
CA LEU A 5 13.13 0.29 10.54
C LEU A 5 12.52 1.57 11.13
N SER A 6 11.39 2.01 10.53
CA SER A 6 10.57 3.10 11.05
C SER A 6 9.99 2.74 12.43
N ALA A 7 9.58 3.75 13.20
CA ALA A 7 8.96 3.53 14.51
C ALA A 7 7.68 2.69 14.42
N GLU A 8 6.92 2.82 13.34
CA GLU A 8 5.70 2.04 13.09
C GLU A 8 6.00 0.57 12.78
N HIS A 9 7.04 0.28 11.98
CA HIS A 9 7.40 -1.12 11.70
C HIS A 9 7.91 -1.81 12.96
N LYS A 10 8.62 -1.08 13.82
CA LYS A 10 9.01 -1.60 15.14
C LYS A 10 7.79 -1.93 16.01
N ALA A 11 6.70 -1.15 15.91
CA ALA A 11 5.46 -1.43 16.64
C ALA A 11 4.74 -2.69 16.09
N HIS A 12 4.69 -2.86 14.78
CA HIS A 12 4.09 -4.06 14.16
C HIS A 12 4.89 -5.34 14.47
N LEU A 13 6.21 -5.19 14.61
CA LEU A 13 7.14 -6.28 14.91
C LEU A 13 7.27 -6.57 16.41
N GLN A 14 6.87 -5.66 17.30
CA GLN A 14 6.91 -5.87 18.76
C GLN A 14 6.09 -7.09 19.18
N LEU A 15 4.96 -7.34 18.51
CA LEU A 15 4.12 -8.52 18.75
C LEU A 15 4.88 -9.82 18.50
N LEU A 16 5.70 -9.87 17.44
CA LEU A 16 6.47 -11.08 17.08
C LEU A 16 7.49 -11.47 18.13
N GLY A 17 8.04 -10.49 18.87
CA GLY A 17 8.97 -10.76 19.97
C GLY A 17 8.36 -11.49 21.16
N THR A 18 7.02 -11.51 21.26
CA THR A 18 6.27 -12.14 22.37
C THR A 18 5.67 -13.50 22.02
N LEU A 19 5.73 -13.91 20.75
CA LEU A 19 5.07 -15.10 20.24
C LEU A 19 6.03 -16.29 20.17
N ASP A 20 5.46 -17.50 20.23
CA ASP A 20 6.21 -18.74 20.07
C ASP A 20 6.89 -18.78 18.69
N PRO A 21 8.18 -19.16 18.59
CA PRO A 21 8.90 -19.29 17.33
C PRO A 21 8.12 -20.03 16.24
N ALA A 22 7.35 -21.07 16.58
CA ALA A 22 6.55 -21.83 15.61
C ALA A 22 5.43 -21.00 14.95
N ILE A 23 4.81 -20.10 15.71
CA ILE A 23 3.76 -19.20 15.21
C ILE A 23 4.36 -18.19 14.24
N VAL A 24 5.56 -17.72 14.55
CA VAL A 24 6.25 -16.74 13.72
C VAL A 24 6.68 -17.36 12.38
N THR A 25 7.06 -18.64 12.36
CA THR A 25 7.24 -19.38 11.09
C THR A 25 5.96 -19.41 10.27
N GLU A 26 4.81 -19.68 10.90
CA GLU A 26 3.51 -19.68 10.22
C GLU A 26 3.22 -18.29 9.63
N PHE A 27 3.52 -17.21 10.33
CA PHE A 27 3.39 -15.85 9.82
C PHE A 27 4.34 -15.52 8.66
N GLY A 28 5.59 -15.98 8.71
CA GLY A 28 6.54 -15.84 7.60
C GLY A 28 6.05 -16.56 6.34
N ASN A 29 5.51 -17.77 6.48
CA ASN A 29 4.92 -18.51 5.37
C ASN A 29 3.66 -17.81 4.81
N ILE A 30 2.80 -17.28 5.68
CA ILE A 30 1.62 -16.51 5.27
C ILE A 30 2.04 -15.22 4.55
N ALA A 31 3.13 -14.57 4.97
CA ALA A 31 3.67 -13.39 4.29
C ALA A 31 4.11 -13.71 2.85
N ILE A 32 4.80 -14.84 2.64
CA ILE A 32 5.20 -15.28 1.29
C ILE A 32 3.96 -15.69 0.45
N ASP A 33 3.03 -16.44 1.03
CA ASP A 33 1.79 -16.84 0.34
C ASP A 33 0.96 -15.62 -0.08
N PHE A 34 0.93 -14.58 0.77
CA PHE A 34 0.29 -13.31 0.43
C PHE A 34 0.95 -12.64 -0.77
N LEU A 35 2.29 -12.60 -0.82
CA LEU A 35 3.01 -12.02 -1.94
C LEU A 35 2.81 -12.82 -3.25
N GLN A 36 2.61 -14.13 -3.16
CA GLN A 36 2.41 -15.02 -4.31
C GLN A 36 0.97 -15.01 -4.82
N ASN A 37 -0.01 -15.13 -3.91
CA ASN A 37 -1.40 -15.44 -4.23
C ASN A 37 -2.38 -14.32 -3.81
N GLY A 38 -1.91 -13.28 -3.15
CA GLY A 38 -2.72 -12.17 -2.63
C GLY A 38 -3.38 -12.46 -1.29
N THR A 39 -4.22 -11.53 -0.83
CA THR A 39 -4.83 -11.60 0.51
C THR A 39 -5.85 -12.74 0.65
N ASN A 40 -5.55 -13.73 1.50
CA ASN A 40 -6.52 -14.77 1.86
C ASN A 40 -7.13 -14.54 3.26
N GLN A 41 -8.26 -13.86 3.32
CA GLN A 41 -8.93 -13.51 4.59
C GLN A 41 -9.22 -14.73 5.50
N LYS A 42 -9.43 -15.93 4.92
CA LYS A 42 -9.67 -17.15 5.71
C LYS A 42 -8.45 -17.58 6.51
N VAL A 43 -7.25 -17.36 5.96
CA VAL A 43 -5.97 -17.71 6.61
C VAL A 43 -5.72 -16.77 7.80
N TYR A 44 -5.92 -15.47 7.62
CA TYR A 44 -5.84 -14.48 8.71
C TYR A 44 -6.86 -14.75 9.82
N GLN A 45 -8.10 -15.06 9.47
CA GLN A 45 -9.15 -15.39 10.45
C GLN A 45 -8.85 -16.69 11.20
N SER A 46 -8.28 -17.68 10.52
CA SER A 46 -7.86 -18.96 11.13
C SER A 46 -6.73 -18.73 12.12
N ALA A 47 -5.70 -17.98 11.72
CA ALA A 47 -4.56 -17.62 12.56
C ALA A 47 -5.00 -16.80 13.80
N ALA A 48 -5.85 -15.78 13.61
CA ALA A 48 -6.41 -14.99 14.70
C ALA A 48 -7.15 -15.86 15.73
N LYS A 49 -7.97 -16.82 15.28
CA LYS A 49 -8.69 -17.75 16.15
C LYS A 49 -7.76 -18.72 16.89
N LYS A 50 -6.74 -19.26 16.21
CA LYS A 50 -5.76 -20.18 16.83
C LYS A 50 -4.95 -19.50 17.92
N LEU A 51 -4.61 -18.23 17.71
CA LEU A 51 -3.70 -17.46 18.56
C LEU A 51 -4.41 -16.65 19.63
N GLY A 52 -5.74 -16.51 19.54
CA GLY A 52 -6.52 -15.65 20.43
C GLY A 52 -6.20 -14.16 20.26
N LEU A 53 -5.60 -13.77 19.14
CA LEU A 53 -5.23 -12.40 18.82
C LEU A 53 -6.30 -11.75 17.94
N PRO A 54 -6.50 -10.42 18.02
CA PRO A 54 -7.38 -9.73 17.10
C PRO A 54 -6.82 -9.80 15.67
N LEU A 55 -7.72 -9.81 14.69
CA LEU A 55 -7.37 -9.93 13.27
C LEU A 55 -6.39 -8.83 12.82
N THR A 56 -6.52 -7.64 13.40
CA THR A 56 -5.66 -6.47 13.16
C THR A 56 -4.21 -6.72 13.56
N ASP A 57 -3.98 -7.45 14.64
CA ASP A 57 -2.64 -7.71 15.16
C ASP A 57 -1.95 -8.77 14.30
N VAL A 58 -2.71 -9.78 13.86
CA VAL A 58 -2.23 -10.80 12.93
C VAL A 58 -1.90 -10.19 11.56
N SER A 59 -2.77 -9.31 11.02
CA SER A 59 -2.48 -8.64 9.76
C SER A 59 -1.26 -7.74 9.88
N SER A 60 -1.16 -6.95 10.95
CA SER A 60 -0.02 -6.06 11.18
C SER A 60 1.30 -6.83 11.32
N ALA A 61 1.27 -7.98 12.00
CA ALA A 61 2.44 -8.84 12.16
C ALA A 61 2.93 -9.42 10.82
N VAL A 62 2.01 -9.94 10.00
CA VAL A 62 2.34 -10.49 8.67
C VAL A 62 2.82 -9.39 7.72
N GLU A 63 2.19 -8.22 7.73
CA GLU A 63 2.61 -7.04 6.97
C GLU A 63 4.00 -6.55 7.39
N GLY A 64 4.29 -6.55 8.69
CA GLY A 64 5.61 -6.23 9.23
C GLY A 64 6.70 -7.17 8.72
N ILE A 65 6.44 -8.48 8.69
CA ILE A 65 7.39 -9.48 8.17
C ILE A 65 7.59 -9.29 6.67
N MET A 66 6.50 -9.15 5.91
CA MET A 66 6.54 -8.94 4.47
C MET A 66 7.36 -7.70 4.11
N PHE A 67 7.14 -6.60 4.81
CA PHE A 67 7.90 -5.38 4.59
C PHE A 67 9.38 -5.56 4.94
N LEU A 68 9.68 -6.19 6.07
CA LEU A 68 11.05 -6.47 6.47
C LEU A 68 11.79 -7.26 5.39
N LEU A 69 11.17 -8.32 4.86
CA LEU A 69 11.73 -9.14 3.79
C LEU A 69 11.98 -8.32 2.51
N LEU A 70 11.01 -7.50 2.09
CA LEU A 70 11.14 -6.65 0.90
C LEU A 70 12.23 -5.58 1.09
N GLU A 71 12.34 -4.98 2.27
CA GLU A 71 13.40 -4.04 2.59
C GLU A 71 14.79 -4.67 2.58
N CYS A 72 14.90 -5.91 3.08
CA CYS A 72 16.16 -6.64 3.03
C CYS A 72 16.62 -6.86 1.58
N VAL A 73 15.69 -7.24 0.69
CA VAL A 73 16.00 -7.40 -0.74
C VAL A 73 16.31 -6.06 -1.41
N ARG A 74 15.56 -5.00 -1.07
CA ARG A 74 15.78 -3.65 -1.62
C ARG A 74 17.17 -3.11 -1.29
N LEU A 75 17.59 -3.30 -0.03
CA LEU A 75 18.90 -2.88 0.46
C LEU A 75 20.00 -3.89 0.14
N ASN A 76 19.66 -5.03 -0.47
CA ASN A 76 20.58 -6.11 -0.81
C ASN A 76 21.43 -6.53 0.41
N ILE A 77 20.75 -6.73 1.54
CA ILE A 77 21.37 -7.04 2.83
C ILE A 77 21.91 -8.48 2.80
N GLU A 78 23.17 -8.64 3.21
CA GLU A 78 23.80 -9.94 3.39
C GLU A 78 23.30 -10.62 4.66
N GLU A 79 23.38 -11.95 4.71
CA GLU A 79 22.81 -12.76 5.80
C GLU A 79 23.35 -12.39 7.18
N THR A 80 24.65 -12.06 7.25
CA THR A 80 25.34 -11.62 8.46
C THR A 80 24.79 -10.29 8.96
N ASP A 81 24.61 -9.34 8.04
CA ASP A 81 24.02 -8.04 8.32
C ASP A 81 22.54 -8.14 8.73
N LEU A 82 21.80 -9.09 8.14
CA LEU A 82 20.42 -9.36 8.51
C LEU A 82 20.33 -9.92 9.92
N HIS A 83 21.19 -10.89 10.27
CA HIS A 83 21.26 -11.43 11.61
C HIS A 83 21.57 -10.36 12.66
N ASP A 84 22.56 -9.51 12.41
CA ASP A 84 22.94 -8.41 13.32
C ASP A 84 21.82 -7.36 13.46
N SER A 85 21.09 -7.12 12.37
CA SER A 85 19.91 -6.25 12.37
C SER A 85 18.76 -6.83 13.19
N LEU A 86 18.51 -8.14 13.09
CA LEU A 86 17.46 -8.82 13.85
C LEU A 86 17.80 -8.91 15.35
N LEU A 87 19.08 -9.10 15.69
CA LEU A 87 19.57 -9.02 17.07
C LEU A 87 19.32 -7.63 17.68
N THR A 88 19.53 -6.57 16.90
CA THR A 88 19.25 -5.19 17.33
C THR A 88 17.77 -4.96 17.61
N LEU A 89 16.89 -5.71 16.95
CA LEU A 89 15.44 -5.67 17.15
C LEU A 89 14.97 -6.55 18.33
N SER A 90 15.89 -7.19 19.05
CA SER A 90 15.61 -8.06 20.22
C SER A 90 14.70 -9.24 19.88
N PHE A 91 14.78 -9.73 18.65
CA PHE A 91 14.04 -10.91 18.23
C PHE A 91 14.62 -12.21 18.82
N PRO A 92 13.78 -13.25 19.02
CA PRO A 92 14.28 -14.58 19.39
C PRO A 92 15.27 -15.10 18.35
N THR A 93 16.34 -15.76 18.82
CA THR A 93 17.40 -16.29 17.94
C THR A 93 16.84 -17.34 16.96
N GLU A 94 15.93 -18.20 17.42
CA GLU A 94 15.25 -19.19 16.57
C GLU A 94 14.42 -18.54 15.47
N PHE A 95 13.66 -17.47 15.79
CA PHE A 95 12.94 -16.70 14.78
C PHE A 95 13.90 -16.08 13.77
N SER A 96 15.00 -15.50 14.24
CA SER A 96 15.99 -14.86 13.37
C SER A 96 16.57 -15.85 12.36
N THR A 97 16.88 -17.08 12.79
CA THR A 97 17.37 -18.13 11.90
C THR A 97 16.35 -18.54 10.83
N GLN A 98 15.08 -18.70 11.21
CA GLN A 98 14.02 -19.08 10.27
C GLN A 98 13.70 -17.96 9.28
N LEU A 99 13.69 -16.70 9.73
CA LEU A 99 13.44 -15.56 8.85
C LEU A 99 14.55 -15.41 7.82
N ILE A 100 15.80 -15.64 8.23
CA ILE A 100 16.95 -15.70 7.32
C ILE A 100 16.78 -16.84 6.30
N GLU A 101 16.32 -18.02 6.73
CA GLU A 101 16.07 -19.15 5.83
C GLU A 101 14.96 -18.84 4.80
N ILE A 102 13.86 -18.22 5.23
CA ILE A 102 12.77 -17.76 4.36
C ILE A 102 13.29 -16.73 3.36
N TYR A 103 14.08 -15.76 3.83
CA TYR A 103 14.70 -14.75 2.98
C TYR A 103 15.58 -15.37 1.88
N LYS A 104 16.44 -16.33 2.23
CA LYS A 104 17.27 -17.05 1.25
C LYS A 104 16.44 -17.81 0.23
N THR A 105 15.50 -18.60 0.73
CA THR A 105 14.67 -19.50 -0.09
C THR A 105 13.85 -18.72 -1.11
N HIS A 106 13.34 -17.55 -0.72
CA HIS A 106 12.47 -16.73 -1.56
C HIS A 106 13.15 -15.48 -2.12
N HIS A 107 14.48 -15.35 -2.03
CA HIS A 107 15.18 -14.11 -2.41
C HIS A 107 14.88 -13.66 -3.85
N GLU A 108 14.96 -14.57 -4.82
CA GLU A 108 14.68 -14.26 -6.23
C GLU A 108 13.22 -13.86 -6.45
N PHE A 109 12.29 -14.52 -5.76
CA PHE A 109 10.87 -14.20 -5.83
C PHE A 109 10.57 -12.83 -5.22
N LEU A 110 11.11 -12.54 -4.04
CA LEU A 110 10.97 -11.23 -3.39
C LEU A 110 11.54 -10.10 -4.25
N ARG A 111 12.65 -10.37 -4.96
CA ARG A 111 13.23 -9.41 -5.90
C ARG A 111 12.36 -9.18 -7.13
N TYR A 112 11.81 -10.25 -7.70
CA TYR A 112 10.83 -10.16 -8.78
C TYR A 112 9.60 -9.35 -8.37
N VAL A 113 9.07 -9.58 -7.16
CA VAL A 113 7.93 -8.83 -6.62
C VAL A 113 8.27 -7.34 -6.47
N LEU A 114 9.45 -7.02 -5.93
CA LEU A 114 9.90 -5.64 -5.78
C LEU A 114 10.08 -4.94 -7.13
N ASP A 115 10.63 -5.64 -8.13
CA ASP A 115 10.81 -5.10 -9.48
C ASP A 115 9.47 -4.91 -10.20
N THR A 116 8.49 -5.80 -9.95
CA THR A 116 7.16 -5.75 -10.57
C THR A 116 6.29 -4.64 -9.99
N LEU A 117 6.31 -4.47 -8.66
CA LEU A 117 5.52 -3.45 -7.99
C LEU A 117 6.23 -2.08 -8.02
N GLY A 118 7.56 -2.07 -8.00
CA GLY A 118 8.35 -0.86 -7.77
C GLY A 118 8.39 -0.50 -6.28
N PRO A 119 9.51 0.05 -5.76
CA PRO A 119 9.75 0.22 -4.33
C PRO A 119 8.74 1.15 -3.64
N GLU A 120 8.28 2.19 -4.33
CA GLU A 120 7.30 3.15 -3.79
C GLU A 120 5.88 2.59 -3.74
N VAL A 121 5.50 1.74 -4.71
CA VAL A 121 4.17 1.13 -4.75
C VAL A 121 4.11 -0.05 -3.79
N ALA A 122 5.20 -0.81 -3.64
CA ALA A 122 5.30 -1.85 -2.60
C ALA A 122 5.10 -1.24 -1.21
N GLN A 123 5.77 -0.13 -0.88
CA GLN A 123 5.50 0.58 0.38
C GLN A 123 4.05 1.06 0.47
N ARG A 124 3.53 1.77 -0.54
CA ARG A 124 2.18 2.36 -0.45
C ARG A 124 1.05 1.33 -0.44
N SER A 125 1.21 0.20 -1.12
CA SER A 125 0.20 -0.87 -1.20
C SER A 125 0.19 -1.77 0.03
N LEU A 126 1.32 -1.85 0.74
CA LEU A 126 1.45 -2.65 1.96
C LEU A 126 1.07 -1.87 3.22
N TYR A 127 1.23 -0.54 3.24
CA TYR A 127 0.90 0.28 4.42
C TYR A 127 -0.50 0.86 4.43
N HIS A 128 -1.14 0.98 3.27
CA HIS A 128 -2.44 1.60 3.17
C HIS A 128 -3.35 0.67 2.38
N GLN A 129 -4.37 0.12 3.05
CA GLN A 129 -5.63 -0.16 2.36
C GLN A 129 -5.97 1.07 1.52
N HIS A 130 -5.91 0.92 0.21
CA HIS A 130 -5.90 2.00 -0.77
C HIS A 130 -6.97 3.06 -0.52
N HIS A 131 -6.57 4.22 0.01
CA HIS A 131 -7.11 5.50 -0.43
C HIS A 131 -6.10 6.10 -1.40
N LEU A 132 -6.14 5.65 -2.65
CA LEU A 132 -5.45 6.35 -3.75
C LEU A 132 -6.12 7.71 -3.92
N SER A 133 -5.54 8.75 -3.36
CA SER A 133 -5.97 10.13 -3.57
C SER A 133 -5.19 10.74 -4.74
N CYS A 134 -5.93 11.24 -5.72
CA CYS A 134 -5.47 12.02 -6.85
C CYS A 134 -5.69 13.51 -6.55
N VAL A 135 -4.70 14.33 -6.89
CA VAL A 135 -4.83 15.80 -6.79
C VAL A 135 -5.27 16.35 -8.15
N LEU A 136 -6.46 16.93 -8.20
CA LEU A 136 -7.02 17.63 -9.33
C LEU A 136 -6.83 19.14 -9.17
N ARG A 137 -6.13 19.77 -10.11
CA ARG A 137 -6.09 21.24 -10.20
C ARG A 137 -7.10 21.70 -11.26
N LEU A 138 -8.10 22.46 -10.83
CA LEU A 138 -9.13 23.04 -11.67
C LEU A 138 -8.88 24.54 -11.83
N ASP A 139 -8.42 24.94 -13.01
CA ASP A 139 -8.25 26.34 -13.36
C ASP A 139 -9.53 26.84 -14.05
N THR A 140 -10.27 27.75 -13.42
CA THR A 140 -11.50 28.33 -13.97
C THR A 140 -11.30 29.79 -14.34
N THR A 141 -11.83 30.18 -15.50
CA THR A 141 -11.84 31.57 -15.99
C THR A 141 -13.29 32.05 -16.06
N ARG A 142 -13.62 33.10 -15.30
CA ARG A 142 -14.97 33.69 -15.34
C ARG A 142 -15.09 34.63 -16.54
N PRO A 143 -16.18 34.54 -17.33
CA PRO A 143 -16.41 35.45 -18.45
C PRO A 143 -16.75 36.85 -17.91
N GLY A 144 -15.78 37.77 -17.93
CA GLY A 144 -15.94 39.17 -17.50
C GLY A 144 -14.73 39.74 -16.77
N GLU A 145 -13.90 38.90 -16.15
CA GLU A 145 -12.67 39.30 -15.48
C GLU A 145 -11.47 39.03 -16.40
N ARG A 146 -10.83 40.09 -16.92
CA ARG A 146 -9.60 39.95 -17.71
C ARG A 146 -8.47 39.45 -16.80
N GLY A 147 -8.14 38.17 -16.91
CA GLY A 147 -6.86 37.62 -16.45
C GLY A 147 -6.82 36.96 -15.06
N ALA A 148 -7.92 36.92 -14.32
CA ALA A 148 -7.97 36.20 -13.04
C ALA A 148 -8.29 34.71 -13.28
N VAL A 149 -7.25 33.86 -13.29
CA VAL A 149 -7.40 32.40 -13.26
C VAL A 149 -7.62 31.98 -11.80
N GLN A 150 -8.79 31.46 -11.47
CA GLN A 150 -9.03 30.85 -10.16
C GLN A 150 -8.61 29.39 -10.21
N SER A 151 -7.47 29.08 -9.60
CA SER A 151 -6.95 27.71 -9.47
C SER A 151 -7.45 27.08 -8.18
N ASN A 152 -8.32 26.09 -8.29
CA ASN A 152 -8.80 25.30 -7.14
C ASN A 152 -8.10 23.95 -7.16
N VAL A 153 -7.45 23.59 -6.06
CA VAL A 153 -6.82 22.28 -5.88
C VAL A 153 -7.76 21.41 -5.06
N LEU A 154 -8.06 20.22 -5.56
CA LEU A 154 -9.00 19.26 -4.99
C LEU A 154 -8.29 17.93 -4.84
N GLU A 155 -8.32 17.35 -3.65
CA GLU A 155 -7.91 15.97 -3.43
C GLU A 155 -9.14 15.06 -3.58
N THR A 156 -9.03 14.00 -4.38
CA THR A 156 -10.18 13.13 -4.73
C THR A 156 -9.73 11.69 -4.93
N ASP A 157 -10.59 10.71 -4.70
CA ASP A 157 -10.32 9.30 -4.98
C ASP A 157 -10.58 8.94 -6.46
N VAL A 158 -10.03 7.82 -6.92
CA VAL A 158 -10.13 7.37 -8.33
C VAL A 158 -11.60 7.18 -8.78
N THR A 159 -12.47 6.71 -7.89
CA THR A 159 -13.89 6.51 -8.18
C THR A 159 -14.63 7.83 -8.38
N THR A 160 -14.38 8.83 -7.52
CA THR A 160 -14.93 10.18 -7.68
C THR A 160 -14.41 10.87 -8.94
N LEU A 161 -13.12 10.70 -9.28
CA LEU A 161 -12.55 11.26 -10.50
C LEU A 161 -13.21 10.68 -11.77
N LEU A 162 -13.45 9.38 -11.82
CA LEU A 162 -14.17 8.73 -12.93
C LEU A 162 -15.59 9.28 -13.06
N HIS A 163 -16.30 9.44 -11.94
CA HIS A 163 -17.64 9.99 -11.92
C HIS A 163 -17.66 11.43 -12.45
N VAL A 164 -16.76 12.30 -11.97
CA VAL A 164 -16.63 13.69 -12.45
C VAL A 164 -16.35 13.72 -13.96
N THR A 165 -15.46 12.86 -14.44
CA THR A 165 -15.13 12.78 -15.87
C THR A 165 -16.34 12.37 -16.71
N GLN A 166 -17.14 11.41 -16.22
CA GLN A 166 -18.36 10.97 -16.89
C GLN A 166 -19.43 12.07 -16.91
N GLN A 167 -19.64 12.76 -15.79
CA GLN A 167 -20.57 13.89 -15.68
C GLN A 167 -20.15 15.04 -16.61
N LEU A 168 -18.86 15.38 -16.69
CA LEU A 168 -18.37 16.42 -17.60
C LEU A 168 -18.53 16.01 -19.06
N LYS A 169 -18.28 14.75 -19.42
CA LYS A 169 -18.54 14.23 -20.78
C LYS A 169 -20.02 14.26 -21.12
N GLN A 170 -20.88 13.92 -20.17
CA GLN A 170 -22.32 13.97 -20.34
C GLN A 170 -22.80 15.42 -20.53
N ALA A 171 -22.37 16.35 -19.66
CA ALA A 171 -22.66 17.77 -19.79
C ALA A 171 -22.12 18.37 -21.11
N LEU A 172 -20.93 17.95 -21.55
CA LEU A 172 -20.39 18.35 -22.85
C LEU A 172 -21.26 17.84 -24.00
N LYS A 173 -21.69 16.57 -23.95
CA LYS A 173 -22.58 15.97 -24.95
C LYS A 173 -23.92 16.71 -24.98
N GLU A 174 -24.51 16.98 -23.81
CA GLU A 174 -25.76 17.74 -23.65
C GLU A 174 -25.63 19.17 -24.17
N ALA A 175 -24.53 19.88 -23.89
CA ALA A 175 -24.25 21.21 -24.42
C ALA A 175 -24.10 21.24 -25.95
N THR A 176 -23.64 20.14 -26.56
CA THR A 176 -23.55 20.02 -28.03
C THR A 176 -24.89 19.66 -28.70
N THR A 177 -25.90 19.21 -27.96
CA THR A 177 -27.21 18.87 -28.53
C THR A 177 -27.92 20.11 -29.08
N ALA A 178 -28.70 19.91 -30.15
CA ALA A 178 -29.40 20.99 -30.86
C ALA A 178 -30.37 21.79 -29.96
N HIS A 179 -30.88 21.18 -28.88
CA HIS A 179 -31.76 21.82 -27.91
C HIS A 179 -31.02 22.88 -27.06
N HIS A 180 -29.82 22.57 -26.56
CA HIS A 180 -28.98 23.53 -25.83
C HIS A 180 -28.43 24.65 -26.71
N ARG A 181 -28.15 24.37 -28.00
CA ARG A 181 -27.78 25.41 -28.99
C ARG A 181 -28.92 26.39 -29.27
N LYS A 182 -30.18 25.97 -29.19
CA LYS A 182 -31.35 26.88 -29.32
C LYS A 182 -31.52 27.76 -28.08
N VAL A 183 -31.42 27.18 -26.88
CA VAL A 183 -31.57 27.92 -25.61
C VAL A 183 -30.39 28.87 -25.35
N SER A 184 -29.14 28.46 -25.63
CA SER A 184 -27.97 29.36 -25.50
C SER A 184 -27.98 30.54 -26.48
N ARG A 185 -28.68 30.42 -27.62
CA ARG A 185 -28.92 31.55 -28.54
C ARG A 185 -30.04 32.46 -28.05
N SER A 186 -31.07 31.94 -27.39
CA SER A 186 -32.16 32.78 -26.84
C SER A 186 -31.79 33.51 -25.54
N VAL A 187 -30.77 33.04 -24.82
CA VAL A 187 -30.24 33.70 -23.61
C VAL A 187 -29.19 34.78 -23.94
N ARG A 188 -28.69 34.82 -25.19
CA ARG A 188 -27.75 35.85 -25.68
C ARG A 188 -28.40 36.95 -26.53
N SER A 189 -29.71 36.89 -26.81
CA SER A 189 -30.50 37.99 -27.39
C SER A 189 -31.24 38.74 -26.29
#